data_AF-T0QTM7-F1
#
_entry.id   AF-T0QTM7-F1
#
_cell.length_a   1.000
_cell.length_b   1.000
_cell.length_c   1.000
_cell.angle_alpha   90.00
_cell.angle_beta   90.00
_cell.angle_gamma   90.00
#
_symmetry.space_group_name_H-M   'P 1'
#
loop_
_entity.id
_entity.type
_entity.pdbx_description
1 polymer ?
#
loop_
_entity_poly.entity_id
_entity_poly.type
_entity_poly.pdbx_seq_one_letter_code
_entity_poly.pdbx_strand_id
1 'polypeptide(L)'
;MASFASTVLGLPPIAALVFSYQHGVYACVRHRFVEFATAVGFDAATDGRYHLCRHVQSRLDHPLRSVSTLSVRELFLFSENDRDIRFVLHLAIYEGDAAAVARILACADDLFSENAIDMAIFYHLSEIAAHLLSHRATVLQHGRTVHRHGWRHELPALVAKRNARAALKLLSAYYATPFGEHWAVDAIIAAVKNVCLDSVRYLYEAHPETKCARVLAAVVGTPAVVAALEPDGSPLSAVDEAAANGYDDDNVRSRLRGGRTEIDHLEHVAFDLDR
;
A
#
# COMPACT_ATOMS: atom_id res chain seq x y z
N MET A 1 3.83 44.23 -6.36
CA MET A 1 5.21 44.19 -6.91
C MET A 1 5.34 42.96 -7.77
N ALA A 2 5.79 43.09 -9.01
CA ALA A 2 6.07 41.92 -9.85
C ALA A 2 7.32 41.21 -9.32
N SER A 3 7.26 39.89 -9.14
CA SER A 3 8.44 39.09 -8.84
C SER A 3 9.34 39.00 -10.07
N PHE A 4 10.63 38.69 -9.87
CA PHE A 4 11.56 38.45 -10.98
C PHE A 4 11.00 37.41 -11.97
N ALA A 5 10.46 36.30 -11.46
CA ALA A 5 9.82 35.28 -12.29
C ALA A 5 8.63 35.84 -13.10
N SER A 6 7.78 36.66 -12.49
CA SER A 6 6.65 37.30 -13.18
C SER A 6 7.11 38.28 -14.28
N THR A 7 8.17 39.04 -14.04
CA THR A 7 8.74 39.96 -15.04
C THR A 7 9.39 39.21 -16.20
N VAL A 8 10.14 38.14 -15.91
CA VAL A 8 10.82 37.29 -16.91
C VAL A 8 9.81 36.51 -17.75
N LEU A 9 8.79 35.92 -17.13
CA LEU A 9 7.72 35.21 -17.86
C LEU A 9 6.75 36.17 -18.57
N GLY A 10 6.76 37.45 -18.22
CA GLY A 10 6.01 38.49 -18.93
C GLY A 10 6.63 38.89 -20.28
N LEU A 11 7.87 38.49 -20.58
CA LEU A 11 8.54 38.74 -21.86
C LEU A 11 8.30 37.57 -22.82
N PRO A 12 7.49 37.73 -23.89
CA PRO A 12 7.07 36.61 -24.73
C PRO A 12 8.21 35.76 -25.32
N PRO A 13 9.34 36.34 -25.79
CA PRO A 13 10.45 35.54 -26.32
C PRO A 13 11.12 34.68 -25.24
N ILE A 14 11.28 35.21 -24.03
CA ILE A 14 11.91 34.48 -22.92
C ILE A 14 10.95 33.42 -22.39
N ALA A 15 9.66 33.75 -22.27
CA ALA A 15 8.63 32.78 -21.91
C ALA A 15 8.59 31.62 -22.92
N ALA A 16 8.59 31.91 -24.22
CA ALA A 16 8.64 30.88 -25.27
C ALA A 16 9.90 30.02 -25.17
N LEU A 17 11.06 30.63 -24.91
CA LEU A 17 12.31 29.90 -24.67
C LEU A 17 12.19 28.99 -23.45
N VAL A 18 11.78 29.51 -22.29
CA VAL A 18 11.60 28.75 -21.05
C VAL A 18 10.61 27.60 -21.24
N PHE A 19 9.46 27.85 -21.87
CA PHE A 19 8.46 26.83 -22.16
C PHE A 19 8.92 25.81 -23.22
N SER A 20 9.87 26.16 -24.10
CA SER A 20 10.46 25.21 -25.04
C SER A 20 11.45 24.25 -24.39
N TYR A 21 12.06 24.64 -23.25
CA TYR A 21 13.02 23.81 -22.52
C TYR A 21 12.41 23.09 -21.31
N GLN A 22 11.27 23.57 -20.79
CA GLN A 22 10.53 22.87 -19.74
C GLN A 22 9.56 21.88 -20.38
N HIS A 23 9.64 20.61 -19.98
CA HIS A 23 8.55 19.67 -20.26
C HIS A 23 7.31 20.22 -19.56
N GLY A 24 6.40 20.80 -20.34
CA GLY A 24 5.20 21.42 -19.82
C GLY A 24 4.29 20.39 -19.17
N VAL A 25 3.48 20.83 -18.21
CA VAL A 25 2.41 20.02 -17.65
C VAL A 25 1.32 19.83 -18.71
N TYR A 26 0.96 18.58 -19.02
CA TYR A 26 -0.11 18.30 -19.97
C TYR A 26 -1.42 18.97 -19.54
N ALA A 27 -2.15 19.54 -20.51
CA ALA A 27 -3.40 20.27 -20.24
C ALA A 27 -4.40 19.45 -19.41
N CYS A 28 -4.48 18.14 -19.63
CA CYS A 28 -5.39 17.23 -18.92
C CYS A 28 -5.07 17.07 -17.42
N VAL A 29 -3.81 17.24 -16.99
CA VAL A 29 -3.42 17.15 -15.57
C VAL A 29 -3.07 18.49 -14.96
N ARG A 30 -2.97 19.56 -15.76
CA ARG A 30 -2.64 20.92 -15.32
C ARG A 30 -3.49 21.41 -14.15
N HIS A 31 -4.79 21.11 -14.18
CA HIS A 31 -5.70 21.53 -13.12
C HIS A 31 -5.31 20.96 -11.74
N ARG A 32 -4.79 19.72 -11.68
CA ARG A 32 -4.35 19.08 -10.43
C ARG A 32 -3.14 19.79 -9.81
N PHE A 33 -2.19 20.22 -10.63
CA PHE A 33 -1.02 20.97 -10.19
C PHE A 33 -1.40 22.38 -9.70
N VAL A 34 -2.29 23.06 -10.43
CA VAL A 34 -2.81 24.37 -10.03
C VAL A 34 -3.58 24.26 -8.71
N GLU A 35 -4.48 23.30 -8.61
CA GLU A 35 -5.24 23.02 -7.40
C GLU A 35 -4.33 22.77 -6.20
N PHE A 36 -3.31 21.93 -6.35
CA PHE A 36 -2.31 21.77 -5.29
C PHE A 36 -1.68 23.11 -4.93
N ALA A 37 -1.13 23.85 -5.91
CA ALA A 37 -0.44 25.11 -5.64
C ALA A 37 -1.30 26.17 -4.94
N THR A 38 -2.60 26.27 -5.28
CA THR A 38 -3.43 27.42 -4.87
C THR A 38 -4.56 27.10 -3.89
N ALA A 39 -5.04 25.86 -3.84
CA ALA A 39 -6.28 25.52 -3.15
C ALA A 39 -6.13 24.43 -2.08
N VAL A 40 -5.13 23.55 -2.21
CA VAL A 40 -4.87 22.52 -1.20
C VAL A 40 -4.14 23.14 0.00
N GLY A 41 -4.82 23.13 1.15
CA GLY A 41 -4.23 23.48 2.43
C GLY A 41 -3.42 22.32 3.02
N PHE A 42 -2.43 22.63 3.86
CA PHE A 42 -1.70 21.64 4.63
C PHE A 42 -1.62 22.08 6.09
N ASP A 43 -2.04 21.20 6.99
CA ASP A 43 -2.02 21.40 8.43
C ASP A 43 -1.02 20.44 9.07
N ALA A 44 0.17 20.98 9.39
CA ALA A 44 1.22 20.25 10.07
C ALA A 44 0.91 19.98 11.55
N ALA A 45 -0.03 20.72 12.17
CA ALA A 45 -0.34 20.56 13.60
C ALA A 45 -1.16 19.29 13.89
N THR A 46 -1.85 18.76 12.87
CA THR A 46 -2.78 17.64 13.00
C THR A 46 -2.25 16.38 12.30
N ASP A 47 -1.02 15.95 12.62
CA ASP A 47 -0.38 14.75 12.01
C ASP A 47 -0.25 14.87 10.47
N GLY A 48 -0.01 16.08 9.96
CA GLY A 48 0.16 16.35 8.53
C GLY A 48 -1.08 16.03 7.70
N ARG A 49 -2.10 16.90 7.73
CA ARG A 49 -3.33 16.72 6.93
C ARG A 49 -3.42 17.68 5.76
N TYR A 50 -3.81 17.15 4.61
CA TYR A 50 -4.16 17.92 3.42
C TYR A 50 -5.65 18.22 3.40
N HIS A 51 -5.99 19.50 3.24
CA HIS A 51 -7.36 19.98 3.06
C HIS A 51 -7.63 20.20 1.58
N LEU A 52 -8.51 19.39 1.02
CA LEU A 52 -8.89 19.43 -0.38
C LEU A 52 -9.99 20.46 -0.61
N CYS A 53 -9.93 21.18 -1.74
CA CYS A 53 -11.03 22.07 -2.14
C CYS A 53 -12.22 21.34 -2.76
N ARG A 54 -12.10 20.02 -2.98
CA ARG A 54 -13.17 19.14 -3.44
C ARG A 54 -13.27 17.90 -2.55
N HIS A 55 -14.38 17.19 -2.65
CA HIS A 55 -14.50 15.89 -2.01
C HIS A 55 -14.00 14.77 -2.93
N VAL A 56 -13.33 13.79 -2.34
CA VAL A 56 -12.94 12.54 -3.00
C VAL A 56 -13.59 11.36 -2.30
N GLN A 57 -13.78 10.25 -3.00
CA GLN A 57 -14.31 9.03 -2.39
C GLN A 57 -13.26 8.41 -1.47
N SER A 58 -13.65 8.09 -0.23
CA SER A 58 -12.77 7.38 0.69
C SER A 58 -12.48 5.98 0.16
N ARG A 59 -11.21 5.55 0.28
CA ARG A 59 -10.78 4.18 -0.01
C ARG A 59 -10.56 3.30 1.22
N LEU A 60 -10.54 3.92 2.40
CA LEU A 60 -10.34 3.23 3.68
C LEU A 60 -11.67 2.91 4.35
N ASP A 61 -12.56 3.90 4.38
CA ASP A 61 -13.90 3.79 4.94
C ASP A 61 -14.89 3.47 3.82
N HIS A 62 -16.07 2.95 4.17
CA HIS A 62 -17.18 2.62 3.26
C HIS A 62 -17.16 3.45 1.96
N PRO A 63 -17.20 2.81 0.77
CA PRO A 63 -16.93 3.45 -0.54
C PRO A 63 -17.91 4.58 -0.93
N LEU A 64 -18.93 4.81 -0.09
CA LEU A 64 -19.93 5.86 -0.26
C LEU A 64 -19.57 7.15 0.50
N ARG A 65 -18.57 7.12 1.39
CA ARG A 65 -18.16 8.30 2.18
C ARG A 65 -17.25 9.19 1.34
N SER A 66 -17.64 10.45 1.20
CA SER A 66 -16.80 11.47 0.61
C SER A 66 -15.96 12.17 1.68
N VAL A 67 -14.68 12.38 1.44
CA VAL A 67 -13.74 13.04 2.36
C VAL A 67 -13.16 14.31 1.71
N SER A 68 -12.97 15.35 2.52
CA SER A 68 -12.29 16.60 2.14
C SER A 68 -10.90 16.73 2.74
N THR A 69 -10.50 15.78 3.59
CA THR A 69 -9.24 15.85 4.33
C THR A 69 -8.58 14.49 4.28
N LEU A 70 -7.31 14.44 3.91
CA LEU A 70 -6.50 13.23 3.84
C LEU A 70 -5.21 13.42 4.63
N SER A 71 -4.83 12.46 5.45
CA SER A 71 -3.53 12.49 6.14
C SER A 71 -2.37 12.15 5.22
N VAL A 72 -1.15 12.52 5.59
CA VAL A 72 0.09 12.07 4.93
C VAL A 72 0.17 10.55 4.88
N ARG A 73 -0.33 9.85 5.90
CA ARG A 73 -0.35 8.39 5.95
C ARG A 73 -1.31 7.78 4.92
N GLU A 74 -2.51 8.32 4.80
CA GLU A 74 -3.48 7.90 3.76
C GLU A 74 -2.93 8.08 2.35
N LEU A 75 -2.09 9.11 2.17
CA LEU A 75 -1.43 9.40 0.90
C LEU A 75 -0.04 8.78 0.77
N PHE A 76 0.43 7.95 1.71
CA PHE A 76 1.78 7.37 1.68
C PHE A 76 2.91 8.41 1.49
N LEU A 77 2.69 9.63 1.97
CA LEU A 77 3.66 10.72 1.99
C LEU A 77 4.48 10.68 3.28
N PHE A 78 5.66 11.31 3.28
CA PHE A 78 6.61 11.24 4.41
C PHE A 78 6.73 12.57 5.18
N SER A 79 6.41 13.68 4.54
CA SER A 79 6.61 15.00 5.14
C SER A 79 5.41 15.37 6.02
N GLU A 80 5.54 15.15 7.33
CA GLU A 80 4.58 15.62 8.34
C GLU A 80 4.69 17.14 8.57
N ASN A 81 5.84 17.74 8.27
CA ASN A 81 6.17 19.13 8.61
C ASN A 81 6.05 20.12 7.45
N ASP A 82 5.98 19.63 6.20
CA ASP A 82 5.88 20.48 5.02
C ASP A 82 5.09 19.79 3.90
N ARG A 83 4.62 20.60 2.95
CA ARG A 83 3.90 20.17 1.76
C ARG A 83 4.80 19.33 0.86
N ASP A 84 4.45 18.06 0.73
CA ASP A 84 5.16 17.13 -0.14
C ASP A 84 4.76 17.37 -1.61
N ILE A 85 5.72 17.67 -2.47
CA ILE A 85 5.47 17.91 -3.90
C ILE A 85 4.87 16.70 -4.62
N ARG A 86 5.07 15.49 -4.07
CA ARG A 86 4.53 14.23 -4.60
C ARG A 86 3.02 14.10 -4.38
N PHE A 87 2.41 14.97 -3.59
CA PHE A 87 0.98 14.99 -3.31
C PHE A 87 0.13 14.84 -4.59
N VAL A 88 0.48 15.53 -5.68
CA VAL A 88 -0.29 15.50 -6.93
C VAL A 88 -0.36 14.09 -7.53
N LEU A 89 0.77 13.37 -7.52
CA LEU A 89 0.83 11.99 -8.00
C LEU A 89 0.08 11.05 -7.04
N HIS A 90 0.31 11.16 -5.74
CA HIS A 90 -0.32 10.30 -4.74
C HIS A 90 -1.83 10.50 -4.65
N LEU A 91 -2.34 11.72 -4.82
CA LEU A 91 -3.77 11.97 -4.92
C LEU A 91 -4.38 11.33 -6.19
N ALA A 92 -3.68 11.37 -7.34
CA ALA A 92 -4.16 10.70 -8.55
C ALA A 92 -4.21 9.16 -8.36
N ILE A 93 -3.23 8.59 -7.65
CA ILE A 93 -3.25 7.18 -7.24
C ILE A 93 -4.42 6.94 -6.28
N TYR A 94 -4.60 7.78 -5.26
CA TYR A 94 -5.73 7.68 -4.32
C TYR A 94 -7.08 7.73 -5.02
N GLU A 95 -7.24 8.53 -6.07
CA GLU A 95 -8.49 8.58 -6.83
C GLU A 95 -8.64 7.35 -7.76
N GLY A 96 -7.55 6.64 -8.08
CA GLY A 96 -7.53 5.52 -9.02
C GLY A 96 -7.54 5.98 -10.49
N ASP A 97 -7.08 7.19 -10.76
CA ASP A 97 -7.05 7.78 -12.11
C ASP A 97 -5.76 7.38 -12.84
N ALA A 98 -5.76 6.19 -13.45
CA ALA A 98 -4.60 5.64 -14.15
C ALA A 98 -4.11 6.54 -15.30
N ALA A 99 -5.03 7.21 -16.00
CA ALA A 99 -4.69 8.12 -17.08
C ALA A 99 -3.95 9.36 -16.55
N ALA A 100 -4.40 9.95 -15.44
CA ALA A 100 -3.68 11.05 -14.81
C ALA A 100 -2.32 10.62 -14.28
N VAL A 101 -2.20 9.44 -13.63
CA VAL A 101 -0.91 8.91 -13.15
C VAL A 101 0.10 8.83 -14.30
N ALA A 102 -0.27 8.20 -15.41
CA ALA A 102 0.63 8.07 -16.56
C ALA A 102 1.04 9.43 -17.14
N ARG A 103 0.10 10.38 -17.22
CA ARG A 103 0.38 11.74 -17.72
C ARG A 103 1.26 12.55 -16.77
N ILE A 104 1.06 12.43 -15.46
CA ILE A 104 1.88 13.09 -14.44
C ILE A 104 3.32 12.57 -14.52
N LEU A 105 3.53 11.25 -14.55
CA LEU A 105 4.87 10.66 -14.65
C LEU A 105 5.58 11.03 -15.96
N ALA A 106 4.82 11.15 -17.05
CA ALA A 106 5.38 11.56 -18.33
C ALA A 106 5.85 13.03 -18.38
N CYS A 107 5.35 13.93 -17.52
CA CYS A 107 5.79 15.33 -17.47
C CYS A 107 6.59 15.70 -16.21
N ALA A 108 6.54 14.88 -15.15
CA ALA A 108 7.14 15.16 -13.85
C ALA A 108 7.65 13.85 -13.21
N ASP A 109 8.67 13.25 -13.84
CA ASP A 109 9.29 11.99 -13.42
C ASP A 109 9.89 12.06 -11.99
N ASP A 110 10.25 13.25 -11.54
CA ASP A 110 10.77 13.54 -10.21
C ASP A 110 9.73 13.30 -9.09
N LEU A 111 8.44 13.27 -9.41
CA LEU A 111 7.39 12.96 -8.44
C LEU A 111 7.29 11.46 -8.14
N PHE A 112 7.89 10.61 -8.96
CA PHE A 112 7.88 9.16 -8.75
C PHE A 112 8.61 8.78 -7.45
N SER A 113 7.99 7.89 -6.67
CA SER A 113 8.59 7.32 -5.46
C SER A 113 8.16 5.87 -5.26
N GLU A 114 8.94 5.10 -4.50
CA GLU A 114 8.54 3.72 -4.16
C GLU A 114 7.25 3.69 -3.33
N ASN A 115 7.00 4.71 -2.52
CA ASN A 115 5.74 4.86 -1.78
C ASN A 115 4.51 4.92 -2.71
N ALA A 116 4.66 5.42 -3.94
CA ALA A 116 3.58 5.43 -4.92
C ALA A 116 3.18 3.99 -5.32
N ILE A 117 4.16 3.09 -5.44
CA ILE A 117 3.93 1.66 -5.68
C ILE A 117 3.24 1.04 -4.47
N ASP A 118 3.77 1.31 -3.27
CA ASP A 118 3.23 0.81 -2.00
C ASP A 118 1.75 1.18 -1.86
N MET A 119 1.42 2.44 -2.14
CA MET A 119 0.05 2.97 -2.12
C MET A 119 -0.86 2.28 -3.14
N ALA A 120 -0.41 2.14 -4.39
CA ALA A 120 -1.20 1.50 -5.44
C ALA A 120 -1.49 0.02 -5.10
N ILE A 121 -0.51 -0.69 -4.52
CA ILE A 121 -0.69 -2.07 -4.05
C ILE A 121 -1.67 -2.10 -2.86
N PHE A 122 -1.49 -1.22 -1.88
CA PHE A 122 -2.34 -1.16 -0.68
C PHE A 122 -3.83 -0.94 -1.01
N TYR A 123 -4.11 -0.06 -1.99
CA TYR A 123 -5.47 0.24 -2.45
C TYR A 123 -5.99 -0.69 -3.56
N HIS A 124 -5.28 -1.79 -3.85
CA HIS A 124 -5.66 -2.81 -4.85
C HIS A 124 -5.78 -2.26 -6.29
N LEU A 125 -5.04 -1.20 -6.61
CA LEU A 125 -5.05 -0.52 -7.91
C LEU A 125 -4.10 -1.20 -8.89
N SER A 126 -4.47 -2.41 -9.33
CA SER A 126 -3.57 -3.30 -10.06
C SER A 126 -3.00 -2.71 -11.35
N GLU A 127 -3.80 -1.97 -12.12
CA GLU A 127 -3.36 -1.30 -13.35
C GLU A 127 -2.30 -0.23 -13.05
N ILE A 128 -2.56 0.62 -12.07
CA ILE A 128 -1.64 1.69 -11.64
C ILE A 128 -0.36 1.09 -11.07
N ALA A 129 -0.47 0.06 -10.22
CA ALA A 129 0.69 -0.64 -9.66
C ALA A 129 1.57 -1.26 -10.76
N ALA A 130 0.99 -1.92 -11.75
CA ALA A 130 1.73 -2.50 -12.88
C ALA A 130 2.43 -1.41 -13.72
N HIS A 131 1.76 -0.27 -13.95
CA HIS A 131 2.35 0.87 -14.64
C HIS A 131 3.55 1.44 -13.84
N LEU A 132 3.39 1.65 -12.53
CA LEU A 132 4.46 2.16 -11.67
C LEU A 132 5.65 1.19 -11.54
N LEU A 133 5.41 -0.13 -11.52
CA LEU A 133 6.48 -1.14 -11.53
C LEU A 133 7.28 -1.12 -12.84
N SER A 134 6.59 -0.94 -13.98
CA SER A 134 7.23 -0.79 -15.29
C SER A 134 8.05 0.50 -15.37
N HIS A 135 7.49 1.59 -14.83
CA HIS A 135 8.17 2.88 -14.71
C HIS A 135 9.41 2.79 -13.83
N ARG A 136 9.34 2.10 -12.68
CA ARG A 136 10.48 1.83 -11.80
C ARG A 136 11.63 1.14 -12.53
N ALA A 137 11.34 0.13 -13.34
CA ALA A 137 12.37 -0.57 -14.13
C ALA A 137 13.09 0.40 -15.07
N THR A 138 12.35 1.32 -15.68
CA THR A 138 12.90 2.38 -16.54
C THR A 138 13.78 3.34 -15.73
N VAL A 139 13.30 3.85 -14.59
CA VAL A 139 14.07 4.77 -13.72
C VAL A 139 15.39 4.13 -13.24
N LEU A 140 15.34 2.86 -12.84
CA LEU A 140 16.53 2.11 -12.41
C LEU A 140 17.54 1.89 -13.56
N GLN A 141 17.07 1.63 -14.79
CA GLN A 141 17.95 1.52 -15.96
C GLN A 141 18.71 2.82 -16.26
N HIS A 142 18.13 3.97 -15.93
CA HIS A 142 18.79 5.28 -16.07
C HIS A 142 19.73 5.61 -14.89
N GLY A 143 19.96 4.68 -13.96
CA GLY A 143 20.86 4.87 -12.82
C GLY A 143 20.34 5.84 -11.76
N ARG A 144 19.06 6.20 -11.80
CA ARG A 144 18.44 7.06 -10.78
C ARG A 144 18.19 6.26 -9.51
N THR A 145 18.60 6.80 -8.37
CA THR A 145 18.25 6.26 -7.07
C THR A 145 16.81 6.64 -6.74
N VAL A 146 15.97 5.64 -6.51
CA VAL A 146 14.60 5.88 -6.05
C VAL A 146 14.62 5.93 -4.53
N HIS A 147 14.16 7.06 -3.97
CA HIS A 147 14.03 7.18 -2.53
C HIS A 147 12.97 6.20 -2.01
N ARG A 148 13.37 5.40 -1.02
CA ARG A 148 12.54 4.35 -0.40
C ARG A 148 12.27 4.73 1.05
N HIS A 149 11.02 4.83 1.45
CA HIS A 149 10.64 5.24 2.82
C HIS A 149 9.60 4.32 3.47
N GLY A 150 9.76 4.09 4.77
CA GLY A 150 8.70 3.78 5.75
C GLY A 150 7.97 2.44 5.67
N TRP A 151 7.17 2.23 4.63
CA TRP A 151 6.05 1.27 4.66
C TRP A 151 6.45 -0.19 4.38
N ARG A 152 7.71 -0.42 4.07
CA ARG A 152 8.21 -1.69 3.55
C ARG A 152 7.92 -2.90 4.45
N HIS A 153 7.93 -2.69 5.76
CA HIS A 153 7.76 -3.77 6.74
C HIS A 153 6.30 -4.08 7.03
N GLU A 154 5.42 -3.08 6.95
CA GLU A 154 4.01 -3.23 7.33
C GLU A 154 3.11 -3.53 6.13
N LEU A 155 3.43 -3.01 4.95
CA LEU A 155 2.63 -3.18 3.73
C LEU A 155 2.25 -4.64 3.46
N PRO A 156 3.18 -5.63 3.51
CA PRO A 156 2.82 -7.02 3.27
C PRO A 156 1.74 -7.56 4.21
N ALA A 157 1.87 -7.26 5.51
CA ALA A 157 0.89 -7.65 6.51
C ALA A 157 -0.45 -6.95 6.29
N LEU A 158 -0.44 -5.65 5.96
CA LEU A 158 -1.65 -4.89 5.67
C LEU A 158 -2.40 -5.41 4.44
N VAL A 159 -1.69 -5.72 3.36
CA VAL A 159 -2.28 -6.30 2.14
C VAL A 159 -2.86 -7.67 2.42
N ALA A 160 -2.15 -8.49 3.19
CA ALA A 160 -2.59 -9.84 3.56
C ALA A 160 -3.89 -9.82 4.38
N LYS A 161 -4.02 -8.88 5.34
CA LYS A 161 -5.25 -8.64 6.12
C LYS A 161 -6.47 -8.22 5.31
N ARG A 162 -6.27 -7.69 4.10
CA ARG A 162 -7.38 -7.27 3.20
C ARG A 162 -7.86 -8.40 2.29
N ASN A 163 -7.36 -9.63 2.49
CA ASN A 163 -7.67 -10.81 1.69
C ASN A 163 -7.52 -10.62 0.16
N ALA A 164 -6.56 -9.78 -0.27
CA ALA A 164 -6.45 -9.35 -1.66
C ALA A 164 -5.33 -10.09 -2.40
N ARG A 165 -5.64 -11.28 -2.92
CA ARG A 165 -4.69 -12.13 -3.65
C ARG A 165 -3.97 -11.42 -4.80
N ALA A 166 -4.67 -10.58 -5.57
CA ALA A 166 -4.07 -9.85 -6.70
C ALA A 166 -2.98 -8.87 -6.24
N ALA A 167 -3.22 -8.15 -5.14
CA ALA A 167 -2.22 -7.25 -4.55
C ALA A 167 -1.01 -8.01 -4.00
N LEU A 168 -1.21 -9.21 -3.41
CA LEU A 168 -0.10 -10.06 -2.96
C LEU A 168 0.77 -10.56 -4.12
N LYS A 169 0.19 -10.81 -5.30
CA LYS A 169 0.97 -11.13 -6.52
C LYS A 169 1.85 -9.97 -6.96
N LEU A 170 1.29 -8.75 -6.98
CA LEU A 170 2.04 -7.53 -7.30
C LEU A 170 3.14 -7.27 -6.28
N LEU A 171 2.84 -7.46 -5.00
CA LEU A 171 3.81 -7.38 -3.92
C LEU A 171 4.96 -8.38 -4.11
N SER A 172 4.65 -9.63 -4.48
CA SER A 172 5.68 -10.65 -4.74
C SER A 172 6.60 -10.24 -5.89
N ALA A 173 6.05 -9.67 -6.97
CA ALA A 173 6.85 -9.13 -8.08
C ALA A 173 7.71 -7.92 -7.65
N TYR A 174 7.16 -7.04 -6.81
CA TYR A 174 7.85 -5.87 -6.31
C TYR A 174 9.00 -6.20 -5.35
N TYR A 175 8.84 -7.25 -4.53
CA TYR A 175 9.83 -7.72 -3.55
C TYR A 175 10.75 -8.83 -4.07
N ALA A 176 10.64 -9.24 -5.35
CA ALA A 176 11.54 -10.23 -5.98
C ALA A 176 13.03 -9.77 -6.08
N THR A 177 13.36 -8.62 -5.50
CA THR A 177 14.72 -8.07 -5.40
C THR A 177 15.39 -8.56 -4.10
N PRO A 178 16.73 -8.67 -4.02
CA PRO A 178 17.47 -9.45 -3.02
C PRO A 178 17.37 -9.02 -1.55
N PHE A 179 16.46 -8.11 -1.21
CA PHE A 179 16.30 -7.56 0.13
C PHE A 179 15.05 -8.09 0.86
N GLY A 180 14.35 -9.09 0.31
CA GLY A 180 12.98 -9.45 0.71
C GLY A 180 12.80 -10.73 1.52
N GLU A 181 13.81 -11.23 2.25
CA GLU A 181 13.82 -12.65 2.64
C GLU A 181 12.76 -13.13 3.66
N HIS A 182 11.94 -12.29 4.28
CA HIS A 182 11.02 -12.77 5.35
C HIS A 182 9.64 -12.13 5.36
N TRP A 183 9.29 -11.30 4.38
CA TRP A 183 8.01 -10.57 4.41
C TRP A 183 6.80 -11.52 4.37
N ALA A 184 6.92 -12.64 3.65
CA ALA A 184 5.83 -13.58 3.46
C ALA A 184 5.41 -14.26 4.77
N VAL A 185 6.36 -14.49 5.68
CA VAL A 185 6.08 -15.13 6.98
C VAL A 185 5.25 -14.20 7.88
N ASP A 186 5.58 -12.91 7.94
CA ASP A 186 4.80 -11.96 8.73
C ASP A 186 3.44 -11.68 8.09
N ALA A 187 3.39 -11.63 6.75
CA ALA A 187 2.16 -11.47 5.99
C ALA A 187 1.19 -12.64 6.20
N ILE A 188 1.67 -13.90 6.16
CA ILE A 188 0.79 -15.06 6.34
C ILE A 188 0.28 -15.15 7.78
N ILE A 189 1.11 -14.81 8.78
CA ILE A 189 0.65 -14.73 10.18
C ILE A 189 -0.45 -13.68 10.32
N ALA A 190 -0.31 -12.52 9.68
CA ALA A 190 -1.34 -11.49 9.68
C ALA A 190 -2.63 -11.97 9.00
N ALA A 191 -2.53 -12.67 7.86
CA ALA A 191 -3.68 -13.26 7.17
C ALA A 191 -4.39 -14.33 8.01
N VAL A 192 -3.65 -15.22 8.66
CA VAL A 192 -4.20 -16.27 9.55
C VAL A 192 -4.99 -15.65 10.70
N LYS A 193 -4.40 -14.65 11.39
CA LYS A 193 -5.05 -13.94 12.50
C LYS A 193 -6.37 -13.25 12.10
N ASN A 194 -6.53 -12.91 10.81
CA ASN A 194 -7.72 -12.24 10.27
C ASN A 194 -8.55 -13.18 9.39
N VAL A 195 -8.29 -14.49 9.43
CA VAL A 195 -9.02 -15.53 8.67
C VAL A 195 -9.12 -15.21 7.16
N CYS A 196 -8.10 -14.58 6.60
CA CYS A 196 -8.05 -14.16 5.19
C CYS A 196 -7.62 -15.34 4.29
N LEU A 197 -8.56 -16.23 3.97
CA LEU A 197 -8.27 -17.53 3.37
C LEU A 197 -7.56 -17.45 2.00
N ASP A 198 -7.91 -16.48 1.15
CA ASP A 198 -7.26 -16.34 -0.17
C ASP A 198 -5.82 -15.86 -0.03
N SER A 199 -5.57 -14.94 0.90
CA SER A 199 -4.22 -14.51 1.26
C SER A 199 -3.41 -15.67 1.83
N VAL A 200 -3.97 -16.44 2.78
CA VAL A 200 -3.27 -17.58 3.38
C VAL A 200 -2.92 -18.61 2.33
N ARG A 201 -3.89 -19.02 1.49
CA ARG A 201 -3.66 -20.02 0.43
C ARG A 201 -2.58 -19.56 -0.53
N TYR A 202 -2.67 -18.32 -1.02
CA TYR A 202 -1.64 -17.77 -1.91
C TYR A 202 -0.25 -17.75 -1.28
N LEU A 203 -0.14 -17.26 -0.04
CA LEU A 203 1.15 -17.14 0.63
C LEU A 203 1.75 -18.52 0.92
N TYR A 204 0.93 -19.48 1.36
CA TYR A 204 1.36 -20.85 1.65
C TYR A 204 1.84 -21.60 0.40
N GLU A 205 1.15 -21.41 -0.74
CA GLU A 205 1.48 -22.04 -2.02
C GLU A 205 2.71 -21.39 -2.68
N ALA A 206 2.77 -20.06 -2.70
CA ALA A 206 3.75 -19.32 -3.49
C ALA A 206 5.10 -19.09 -2.78
N HIS A 207 5.14 -19.18 -1.44
CA HIS A 207 6.31 -18.81 -0.63
C HIS A 207 6.70 -19.96 0.30
N PRO A 208 7.65 -20.83 -0.09
CA PRO A 208 8.04 -22.02 0.68
C PRO A 208 8.46 -21.75 2.13
N GLU A 209 9.04 -20.59 2.41
CA GLU A 209 9.46 -20.15 3.75
C GLU A 209 8.28 -20.00 4.74
N THR A 210 7.06 -19.91 4.22
CA THR A 210 5.84 -19.91 5.05
C THR A 210 5.51 -21.29 5.61
N LYS A 211 6.14 -22.36 5.12
CA LYS A 211 6.02 -23.73 5.66
C LYS A 211 6.95 -23.95 6.85
N CYS A 212 6.97 -22.98 7.76
CA CYS A 212 7.76 -23.06 8.99
C CYS A 212 6.86 -23.27 10.20
N ALA A 213 7.46 -23.81 11.26
CA ALA A 213 6.78 -24.21 12.48
C ALA A 213 5.97 -23.05 13.11
N ARG A 214 6.48 -21.82 13.01
CA ARG A 214 5.80 -20.59 13.46
C ARG A 214 4.45 -20.35 12.78
N VAL A 215 4.36 -20.57 11.46
CA VAL A 215 3.14 -20.39 10.68
C VAL A 215 2.17 -21.54 10.92
N LEU A 216 2.68 -22.77 10.98
CA LEU A 216 1.88 -23.96 11.30
C LEU A 216 1.18 -23.79 12.66
N ALA A 217 1.89 -23.33 13.69
CA ALA A 217 1.30 -23.06 15.00
C ALA A 217 0.15 -22.02 14.94
N ALA A 218 0.29 -20.97 14.11
CA ALA A 218 -0.78 -19.99 13.91
C ALA A 218 -1.99 -20.59 13.18
N VAL A 219 -1.72 -21.40 12.14
CA VAL A 219 -2.75 -22.07 11.33
C VAL A 219 -3.58 -23.03 12.17
N VAL A 220 -2.93 -23.88 12.99
CA VAL A 220 -3.63 -24.89 13.81
C VAL A 220 -4.58 -24.23 14.82
N GLY A 221 -4.26 -23.04 15.32
CA GLY A 221 -5.17 -22.26 16.17
C GLY A 221 -6.43 -21.74 15.44
N THR A 222 -6.53 -21.92 14.12
CA THR A 222 -7.57 -21.33 13.27
C THR A 222 -8.23 -22.41 12.38
N PRO A 223 -9.27 -23.13 12.86
CA PRO A 223 -9.84 -24.28 12.15
C PRO A 223 -10.30 -24.00 10.72
N ALA A 224 -10.81 -22.79 10.45
CA ALA A 224 -11.20 -22.37 9.10
C ALA A 224 -10.02 -22.34 8.12
N VAL A 225 -8.83 -21.95 8.60
CA VAL A 225 -7.61 -21.93 7.80
C VAL A 225 -7.09 -23.34 7.56
N VAL A 226 -7.12 -24.21 8.58
CA VAL A 226 -6.77 -25.64 8.44
C VAL A 226 -7.63 -26.29 7.35
N ALA A 227 -8.95 -26.11 7.43
CA ALA A 227 -9.87 -26.65 6.43
C ALA A 227 -9.64 -26.07 5.02
N ALA A 228 -9.18 -24.82 4.91
CA ALA A 228 -8.92 -24.17 3.62
C ALA A 228 -7.59 -24.61 2.96
N LEU A 229 -6.62 -25.05 3.77
CA LEU A 229 -5.31 -25.55 3.31
C LEU A 229 -5.30 -27.06 3.05
N GLU A 230 -6.21 -27.81 3.66
CA GLU A 230 -6.32 -29.27 3.51
C GLU A 230 -7.72 -29.69 3.01
N PRO A 231 -7.99 -29.54 1.70
CA PRO A 231 -9.29 -29.90 1.14
C PRO A 231 -9.63 -31.38 1.29
N ASP A 232 -8.63 -32.26 1.46
CA ASP A 232 -8.78 -33.71 1.58
C ASP A 232 -8.96 -34.20 3.03
N GLY A 233 -9.01 -33.27 4.01
CA GLY A 233 -9.49 -33.55 5.36
C GLY A 233 -8.56 -34.37 6.26
N SER A 234 -7.24 -34.27 6.11
CA SER A 234 -6.28 -34.96 6.98
C SER A 234 -5.44 -33.99 7.84
N PRO A 235 -6.06 -33.28 8.82
CA PRO A 235 -5.44 -32.26 9.71
C PRO A 235 -4.34 -32.79 10.61
N LEU A 236 -4.07 -34.08 10.53
CA LEU A 236 -3.11 -34.76 11.38
C LEU A 236 -1.67 -34.43 11.01
N SER A 237 -1.30 -34.29 9.73
CA SER A 237 0.14 -34.11 9.41
C SER A 237 0.68 -32.76 9.87
N ALA A 238 -0.09 -31.68 9.71
CA ALA A 238 0.34 -30.33 10.14
C ALA A 238 0.34 -30.19 11.67
N VAL A 239 -0.59 -30.85 12.36
CA VAL A 239 -0.66 -30.88 13.83
C VAL A 239 0.46 -31.74 14.41
N ASP A 240 0.71 -32.92 13.81
CA ASP A 240 1.78 -33.82 14.21
C ASP A 240 3.16 -33.18 13.96
N GLU A 241 3.31 -32.42 12.87
CA GLU A 241 4.54 -31.66 12.59
C GLU A 241 4.72 -30.47 13.54
N ALA A 242 3.65 -29.77 13.92
CA ALA A 242 3.72 -28.74 14.95
C ALA A 242 4.09 -29.33 16.32
N ALA A 243 3.47 -30.45 16.71
CA ALA A 243 3.78 -31.16 17.94
C ALA A 243 5.22 -31.69 17.95
N ALA A 244 5.70 -32.25 16.82
CA ALA A 244 7.08 -32.73 16.67
C ALA A 244 8.13 -31.61 16.80
N ASN A 245 7.76 -30.37 16.47
CA ASN A 245 8.62 -29.19 16.63
C ASN A 245 8.54 -28.54 18.02
N GLY A 246 7.89 -29.18 18.99
CA GLY A 246 7.85 -28.73 20.39
C GLY A 246 6.81 -27.65 20.69
N TYR A 247 5.82 -27.45 19.81
CA TYR A 247 4.62 -26.69 20.16
C TYR A 247 3.73 -27.62 21.00
N ASP A 248 3.67 -27.34 22.30
CA ASP A 248 3.03 -28.19 23.30
C ASP A 248 1.60 -28.60 22.89
N ASP A 249 1.44 -29.90 22.64
CA ASP A 249 0.26 -30.55 22.08
C ASP A 249 -0.99 -30.30 22.94
N ASP A 250 -0.81 -30.11 24.25
CA ASP A 250 -1.90 -29.84 25.19
C ASP A 250 -2.52 -28.43 25.02
N ASN A 251 -1.72 -27.42 24.67
CA ASN A 251 -2.22 -26.05 24.46
C ASN A 251 -2.93 -25.93 23.10
N VAL A 252 -2.44 -26.67 22.11
CA VAL A 252 -3.04 -26.77 20.77
C VAL A 252 -4.34 -27.57 20.81
N ARG A 253 -4.34 -28.74 21.46
CA ARG A 253 -5.53 -29.59 21.61
C ARG A 253 -6.60 -28.98 22.51
N SER A 254 -6.24 -28.27 23.57
CA SER A 254 -7.21 -27.56 24.42
C SER A 254 -7.91 -26.42 23.68
N ARG A 255 -7.18 -25.66 22.84
CA ARG A 255 -7.78 -24.63 21.96
C ARG A 255 -8.68 -25.20 20.87
N LEU A 256 -8.29 -26.31 20.25
CA LEU A 256 -9.14 -27.02 19.28
C LEU A 256 -10.42 -27.59 19.92
N ARG A 257 -10.39 -27.96 21.20
CA ARG A 257 -11.57 -28.45 21.95
C ARG A 257 -12.45 -27.32 22.50
N GLY A 258 -11.91 -26.11 22.72
CA GLY A 258 -12.62 -24.99 23.36
C GLY A 258 -13.25 -23.95 22.41
N GLY A 259 -12.89 -23.93 21.12
CA GLY A 259 -13.21 -22.83 20.18
C GLY A 259 -14.66 -22.69 19.68
N ARG A 260 -15.69 -23.08 20.44
CA ARG A 260 -17.10 -23.00 19.99
C ARG A 260 -17.92 -21.84 20.54
N THR A 261 -17.41 -20.98 21.44
CA THR A 261 -18.26 -20.00 22.15
C THR A 261 -17.71 -18.58 22.33
N GLU A 262 -16.60 -18.18 21.71
CA GLU A 262 -15.91 -16.91 22.09
C GLU A 262 -15.51 -16.02 20.89
N ILE A 263 -16.38 -15.86 19.88
CA ILE A 263 -16.09 -15.03 18.69
C ILE A 263 -16.85 -13.68 18.67
N ASP A 264 -17.71 -13.37 19.64
CA ASP A 264 -18.58 -12.16 19.57
C ASP A 264 -18.00 -10.88 20.22
N HIS A 265 -16.72 -10.83 20.64
CA HIS A 265 -16.19 -9.68 21.40
C HIS A 265 -14.91 -9.01 20.88
N LEU A 266 -14.44 -9.31 19.67
CA LEU A 266 -13.19 -8.73 19.13
C LEU A 266 -13.33 -7.87 17.86
N GLU A 267 -14.54 -7.56 17.39
CA GLU A 267 -14.74 -6.75 16.17
C GLU A 267 -14.53 -5.22 16.36
N HIS A 268 -14.28 -4.73 17.58
CA HIS A 268 -14.18 -3.28 17.84
C HIS A 268 -12.77 -2.70 18.02
N VAL A 269 -11.69 -3.49 17.88
CA VAL A 269 -10.31 -3.02 18.19
C VAL A 269 -9.39 -2.96 16.94
N ALA A 270 -9.87 -3.33 15.75
CA ALA A 270 -9.04 -3.30 14.53
C ALA A 270 -8.98 -1.92 13.82
N PHE A 271 -9.58 -0.88 14.41
CA PHE A 271 -9.57 0.50 13.90
C PHE A 271 -9.07 1.54 14.92
N ASP A 272 -8.26 1.14 15.92
CA ASP A 272 -7.46 2.11 16.68
C ASP A 272 -6.21 2.52 15.87
N LEU A 273 -6.47 3.24 14.78
CA LEU A 273 -5.54 4.17 14.13
C LEU A 273 -5.76 5.62 14.63
N ASP A 274 -6.57 5.82 15.68
CA ASP A 274 -6.73 7.10 16.40
C ASP A 274 -6.20 6.97 17.83
N ARG A 275 -4.86 7.06 17.99
CA ARG A 275 -4.18 7.70 19.12
C ARG A 275 -2.69 7.93 18.83
#